data_AF-X0SCG3-F1
#
_entry.id   AF-X0SCG3-F1
#
_cell.length_a   1.000
_cell.length_b   1.000
_cell.length_c   1.000
_cell.angle_alpha   90.00
_cell.angle_beta   90.00
_cell.angle_gamma   90.00
#
_symmetry.space_group_name_H-M   'P 1'
#
loop_
_entity.id
_entity.type
_entity.pdbx_description
1 polymer ?
#
loop_
_entity_poly.entity_id
_entity_poly.type
_entity_poly.pdbx_seq_one_letter_code
_entity_poly.pdbx_strand_id
1 'polypeptide(L)' 'MTKAAELREMSDEQLALTLKETADHFFRLRLQAQTERLDAPSELRKNRRLIARIHTIQRERQQTAAASGEVKIED' A
#
# COMPACT_ATOMS: atom_id res chain seq x y z
N MET A 1 12.14 -4.36 -4.07
CA MET A 1 11.71 -3.33 -3.09
C MET A 1 11.31 -2.14 -3.91
N THR A 2 10.02 -1.84 -4.01
CA THR A 2 9.55 -0.60 -4.67
C THR A 2 10.11 0.59 -3.92
N LYS A 3 10.66 1.55 -4.65
CA LYS A 3 11.26 2.75 -4.07
C LYS A 3 10.14 3.72 -3.69
N ALA A 4 10.33 4.49 -2.63
CA ALA A 4 9.34 5.46 -2.20
C ALA A 4 9.09 6.56 -3.26
N ALA A 5 10.07 6.83 -4.12
CA ALA A 5 9.93 7.76 -5.25
C ALA A 5 8.87 7.29 -6.26
N GLU A 6 8.95 6.02 -6.68
CA GLU A 6 8.00 5.41 -7.64
C GLU A 6 6.56 5.49 -7.14
N LEU A 7 6.33 5.27 -5.84
CA LEU A 7 4.98 5.37 -5.24
C LEU A 7 4.47 6.82 -5.19
N ARG A 8 5.35 7.82 -5.09
CA ARG A 8 4.92 9.23 -5.07
C ARG A 8 4.54 9.76 -6.46
N GLU A 9 5.07 9.14 -7.51
CA GLU A 9 4.73 9.47 -8.90
C GLU A 9 3.37 8.89 -9.34
N MET A 10 2.84 7.89 -8.62
CA MET A 10 1.54 7.28 -8.89
C MET A 10 0.36 8.22 -8.56
N SER A 11 -0.72 8.13 -9.32
CA SER A 11 -1.99 8.78 -8.98
C SER A 11 -2.65 8.14 -7.75
N ASP A 12 -3.62 8.81 -7.15
CA ASP A 12 -4.35 8.26 -5.99
C ASP A 12 -5.09 6.96 -6.33
N GLU A 13 -5.67 6.88 -7.53
CA GLU A 13 -6.33 5.67 -8.04
C GLU A 13 -5.32 4.52 -8.22
N GLN A 14 -4.15 4.80 -8.79
CA GLN A 14 -3.09 3.81 -8.95
C GLN A 14 -2.57 3.32 -7.60
N LEU A 15 -2.42 4.22 -6.62
CA LEU A 15 -2.06 3.85 -5.25
C LEU A 15 -3.13 2.97 -4.60
N ALA A 16 -4.42 3.30 -4.77
CA ALA A 16 -5.51 2.50 -4.24
C ALA A 16 -5.57 1.10 -4.88
N LEU A 17 -5.36 0.99 -6.19
CA LEU A 17 -5.30 -0.29 -6.89
C LEU A 17 -4.10 -1.12 -6.41
N THR A 18 -2.91 -0.51 -6.36
CA THR A 18 -1.68 -1.17 -5.91
C THR A 18 -1.83 -1.67 -4.46
N LEU A 19 -2.46 -0.87 -3.60
CA LEU A 19 -2.76 -1.24 -2.22
C LEU A 19 -3.65 -2.48 -2.16
N LYS A 20 -4.75 -2.50 -2.93
CA LYS A 20 -5.68 -3.63 -2.97
C LYS A 20 -4.98 -4.91 -3.43
N GLU A 21 -4.25 -4.86 -4.54
CA GLU A 21 -3.52 -6.02 -5.07
C GLU A 21 -2.47 -6.54 -4.08
N THR A 22 -1.73 -5.63 -3.44
CA THR A 22 -0.72 -5.97 -2.43
C THR A 22 -1.35 -6.59 -1.18
N ALA A 23 -2.50 -6.08 -0.74
CA ALA A 23 -3.24 -6.61 0.41
C ALA A 23 -3.78 -8.01 0.14
N ASP A 24 -4.37 -8.24 -1.05
CA ASP A 24 -4.86 -9.54 -1.47
C ASP A 24 -3.73 -10.57 -1.57
N HIS A 25 -2.57 -10.16 -2.12
CA HIS A 25 -1.40 -11.03 -2.19
C HIS A 25 -0.85 -11.34 -0.79
N PHE A 26 -0.80 -10.36 0.11
CA PHE A 26 -0.40 -10.57 1.50
C PHE A 26 -1.32 -11.54 2.24
N PHE A 27 -2.64 -11.45 2.01
CA PHE A 27 -3.61 -12.38 2.58
C PHE A 27 -3.39 -13.81 2.08
N ARG A 28 -3.22 -13.99 0.77
CA ARG A 28 -2.91 -15.30 0.17
C ARG A 28 -1.63 -15.91 0.74
N LEU A 29 -0.56 -15.12 0.85
CA LEU A 29 0.70 -15.58 1.46
C LEU A 29 0.53 -15.96 2.93
N ARG A 30 -0.30 -15.24 3.70
CA ARG A 30 -0.58 -15.62 5.10
C ARG A 30 -1.34 -16.94 5.18
N LEU A 31 -2.31 -17.15 4.30
CA LEU A 31 -3.05 -18.41 4.25
C LEU A 31 -2.12 -19.58 3.89
N GLN A 32 -1.30 -19.42 2.86
CA GLN A 32 -0.33 -20.44 2.45
C GLN A 32 0.72 -20.73 3.54
N ALA A 33 1.15 -19.70 4.28
CA ALA A 33 2.10 -19.88 5.40
C ALA A 33 1.53 -20.69 6.57
N GLN A 34 0.21 -20.84 6.67
CA GLN A 34 -0.41 -21.68 7.69
C GLN A 34 -0.42 -23.16 7.31
N THR A 35 -0.49 -23.47 6.01
CA THR A 35 -0.56 -24.84 5.52
C THR A 35 0.83 -25.40 5.24
N GLU A 36 1.74 -24.57 4.74
CA GLU A 36 3.02 -25.00 4.21
C GLU A 36 4.13 -23.97 4.46
N ARG A 37 5.39 -24.41 4.34
CA ARG A 37 6.53 -23.48 4.38
C ARG A 37 6.56 -22.68 3.08
N LEU A 38 6.55 -21.35 3.19
CA LEU A 38 6.72 -20.48 2.04
C LEU A 38 8.13 -20.59 1.46
N ASP A 39 8.22 -20.61 0.13
CA ASP A 39 9.49 -20.54 -0.62
C ASP A 39 10.21 -19.20 -0.39
N ALA A 40 9.42 -18.11 -0.28
CA ALA A 40 9.94 -16.77 -0.08
C ALA A 40 9.30 -16.06 1.13
N PRO A 41 9.68 -16.41 2.38
CA PRO A 41 9.12 -15.80 3.59
C PRO A 41 9.35 -14.28 3.67
N SER A 42 10.37 -13.78 2.98
CA SER A 42 10.66 -12.35 2.89
C SER A 42 9.56 -11.54 2.20
N GLU A 43 8.74 -12.18 1.35
CA GLU A 43 7.65 -11.51 0.63
C GLU A 43 6.56 -11.00 1.58
N LEU A 44 6.22 -11.73 2.65
CA LEU A 44 5.29 -11.23 3.67
C LEU A 44 5.77 -9.90 4.26
N ARG A 45 7.07 -9.78 4.56
CA ARG A 45 7.66 -8.55 5.10
C ARG A 45 7.71 -7.44 4.05
N LYS A 46 7.96 -7.76 2.77
CA LYS A 46 7.96 -6.77 1.67
C LYS A 46 6.56 -6.21 1.43
N ASN A 47 5.55 -7.07 1.30
CA ASN A 47 4.15 -6.67 1.11
C ASN A 47 3.64 -5.83 2.28
N ARG A 48 3.90 -6.25 3.53
CA ARG A 48 3.53 -5.46 4.72
C ARG A 48 4.13 -4.05 4.71
N ARG A 49 5.39 -3.92 4.29
CA ARG A 49 6.07 -2.61 4.17
C ARG A 49 5.52 -1.78 3.03
N LEU A 50 5.16 -2.40 1.92
CA LEU A 50 4.56 -1.71 0.77
C LEU A 50 3.20 -1.13 1.14
N ILE A 51 2.33 -1.91 1.78
CA ILE A 51 1.03 -1.46 2.31
C ILE A 51 1.22 -0.24 3.23
N ALA A 52 2.14 -0.33 4.19
CA ALA A 52 2.41 0.79 5.10
C ALA A 52 2.86 2.06 4.37
N ARG A 53 3.76 1.93 3.37
CA ARG A 53 4.24 3.07 2.59
C ARG A 53 3.13 3.74 1.78
N ILE A 54 2.26 2.95 1.15
CA ILE A 54 1.13 3.50 0.38
C ILE A 54 0.19 4.28 1.30
N HIS A 55 -0.16 3.71 2.46
CA HIS A 55 -0.98 4.42 3.44
C HIS A 55 -0.33 5.71 3.95
N THR A 56 0.99 5.70 4.19
CA THR A 56 1.72 6.92 4.57
C THR A 56 1.59 8.00 3.50
N ILE A 57 1.81 7.67 2.21
CA ILE A 57 1.71 8.64 1.11
C ILE A 57 0.28 9.17 0.97
N GLN A 58 -0.72 8.29 1.03
CA GLN A 58 -2.13 8.70 0.99
C GLN A 58 -2.45 9.66 2.14
N ARG A 59 -1.93 9.40 3.35
CA ARG A 59 -2.12 10.27 4.51
C ARG A 59 -1.40 11.61 4.35
N GLU A 60 -0.16 11.61 3.86
CA GLU A 60 0.60 12.83 3.56
C GLU A 60 -0.15 13.71 2.55
N ARG A 61 -0.73 13.11 1.50
CA ARG A 61 -1.55 13.82 0.50
C ARG A 61 -2.82 14.40 1.14
N GLN A 62 -3.54 13.63 1.94
CA GLN A 62 -4.72 14.11 2.66
C GLN A 62 -4.40 15.28 3.60
N GLN A 63 -3.29 15.21 4.35
CA GLN A 63 -2.87 16.28 5.24
C GLN A 63 -2.47 17.55 4.48
N THR A 64 -1.83 17.39 3.32
CA THR A 64 -1.46 18.51 2.45
C THR A 64 -2.71 19.18 1.88
N ALA A 65 -3.67 18.41 1.36
CA ALA A 65 -4.96 18.92 0.85
C ALA A 65 -5.78 19.62 1.94
N ALA A 66 -5.81 19.06 3.16
CA ALA A 66 -6.47 19.68 4.30
C ALA A 66 -5.79 20.99 4.73
N ALA A 67 -4.45 21.06 4.66
CA ALA A 67 -3.71 22.28 4.94
C ALA A 67 -3.90 23.36 3.87
N SER A 68 -4.14 22.98 2.61
CA SER A 68 -4.40 23.89 1.50
C SER A 68 -5.89 24.28 1.34
N GLY A 69 -6.79 23.77 2.19
CA GLY A 69 -8.21 24.14 2.20
C GLY A 69 -9.06 23.47 1.10
N GLU A 70 -8.51 22.55 0.32
CA GLU A 70 -9.24 21.76 -0.66
C GLU A 70 -9.81 20.50 0.02
N VAL A 71 -10.90 20.66 0.76
CA VAL A 71 -11.67 19.51 1.24
C VAL A 71 -12.52 19.00 0.08
N LYS A 72 -12.00 18.05 -0.70
CA LYS A 72 -12.84 17.17 -1.51
C LYS A 72 -13.65 16.30 -0.55
N ILE A 73 -14.87 16.76 -0.26
CA ILE A 73 -15.93 15.94 0.32
C ILE A 73 -16.41 15.05 -0.83
N GLU A 74 -15.95 13.80 -0.86
CA GLU A 74 -16.62 12.75 -1.63
C GLU A 74 -17.40 11.89 -0.63
N ASP A 75 -18.71 11.79 -0.87
CA ASP A 75 -19.73 11.04 -0.12
C ASP A 75 -19.51 9.51 -0.13
#